data_AF-A0A2J7ZA79-F1
#
_entry.id   AF-A0A2J7ZA79-F1
#
_cell.length_a   1.000
_cell.length_b   1.000
_cell.length_c   1.000
_cell.angle_alpha   90.00
_cell.angle_beta   90.00
_cell.angle_gamma   90.00
#
_symmetry.space_group_name_H-M   'P 1'
#
loop_
_entity.id
_entity.type
_entity.pdbx_description
1 polymer ?
#
loop_
_entity_poly.entity_id
_entity_poly.type
_entity_poly.pdbx_seq_one_letter_code
_entity_poly.pdbx_strand_id
1 'polypeptide(L)'
;MDEFQRSWLLAQLGPDTDSADLERRYFRLRSVRAVALEVLGERRAKLLGDPLKVTVDGVVTMDLQENLRGIERQIDAICQTSAPDDPEDGDGEGNTLATSFMVPSRRYR
;
A
#
# COMPACT_ATOMS: atom_id res chain seq x y z
N MET A 1 -4.43 -13.73 7.37
CA MET A 1 -3.42 -13.05 6.56
C MET A 1 -2.35 -14.08 6.25
N ASP A 2 -1.95 -14.20 4.98
CA ASP A 2 -0.86 -15.11 4.61
C ASP A 2 0.53 -14.47 4.83
N GLU A 3 1.59 -15.22 4.56
CA GLU A 3 2.97 -14.78 4.78
C GLU A 3 3.39 -13.66 3.81
N PHE A 4 2.88 -13.67 2.57
CA PHE A 4 3.21 -12.67 1.56
C PHE A 4 2.57 -11.32 1.91
N GLN A 5 1.30 -11.34 2.29
CA GLN A 5 0.56 -10.22 2.86
C GLN A 5 1.26 -9.64 4.10
N ARG A 6 1.72 -10.50 5.02
CA ARG A 6 2.46 -10.06 6.21
C ARG A 6 3.77 -9.36 5.83
N SER A 7 4.53 -9.98 4.94
CA SER A 7 5.83 -9.45 4.49
C SER A 7 5.66 -8.11 3.79
N TRP A 8 4.61 -7.97 2.97
CA TRP A 8 4.26 -6.72 2.33
C TRP A 8 3.93 -5.63 3.37
N LEU A 9 3.13 -5.94 4.40
CA LEU A 9 2.84 -4.99 5.48
C LEU A 9 4.11 -4.56 6.24
N LEU A 10 5.01 -5.50 6.55
CA LEU A 10 6.25 -5.18 7.25
C LEU A 10 7.21 -4.35 6.39
N ALA A 11 7.21 -4.55 5.07
CA ALA A 11 7.99 -3.73 4.15
C ALA A 11 7.49 -2.27 4.12
N GLN A 12 6.18 -2.04 4.30
CA GLN A 12 5.62 -0.70 4.41
C GLN A 12 5.80 -0.13 5.83
N LEU A 13 5.43 -0.87 6.86
CA LEU A 13 5.28 -0.32 8.21
C LEU A 13 6.57 -0.39 9.05
N GLY A 14 7.55 -1.17 8.61
CA GLY A 14 8.76 -1.48 9.34
C GLY A 14 8.65 -2.76 10.18
N PRO A 15 9.79 -3.41 10.48
CA PRO A 15 9.85 -4.73 11.12
C PRO A 15 9.36 -4.74 12.58
N ASP A 16 9.38 -3.59 13.26
CA ASP A 16 8.98 -3.48 14.67
C ASP A 16 7.46 -3.42 14.88
N THR A 17 6.67 -3.55 13.80
CA THR A 17 5.21 -3.51 13.87
C THR A 17 4.65 -4.82 14.43
N ASP A 18 3.78 -4.73 15.45
CA ASP A 18 3.19 -5.91 16.10
C ASP A 18 2.33 -6.73 15.13
N SER A 19 2.78 -7.96 14.86
CA SER A 19 2.09 -8.88 13.95
C SER A 19 0.69 -9.27 14.44
N ALA A 20 0.47 -9.36 15.75
CA ALA A 20 -0.85 -9.70 16.30
C ALA A 20 -1.86 -8.57 16.08
N ASP A 21 -1.41 -7.31 16.20
CA ASP A 21 -2.24 -6.14 15.89
C ASP A 21 -2.57 -6.07 14.39
N LEU A 22 -1.59 -6.32 13.52
CA LEU A 22 -1.81 -6.38 12.07
C LEU A 22 -2.86 -7.43 11.68
N GLU A 23 -2.79 -8.62 12.27
CA GLU A 23 -3.78 -9.68 12.03
C GLU A 23 -5.18 -9.30 12.50
N ARG A 24 -5.30 -8.66 13.67
CA ARG A 24 -6.58 -8.16 14.19
C ARG A 24 -7.19 -7.12 13.25
N ARG A 25 -6.40 -6.15 12.79
CA ARG A 25 -6.86 -5.12 11.84
C ARG A 25 -7.25 -5.73 10.50
N TYR A 26 -6.44 -6.66 9.99
CA TYR A 26 -6.74 -7.38 8.75
C TYR A 26 -8.06 -8.15 8.84
N PHE A 27 -8.34 -8.79 9.99
CA PHE A 27 -9.62 -9.47 10.18
C PHE A 27 -10.83 -8.53 10.10
N ARG A 28 -10.68 -7.29 10.56
CA ARG A 28 -11.73 -6.26 10.49
C ARG A 28 -11.85 -5.62 9.12
N LEU A 29 -10.73 -5.22 8.52
CA LEU A 29 -10.67 -4.42 7.29
C LEU A 29 -10.70 -5.26 6.02
N ARG A 30 -10.29 -6.53 6.09
CA ARG A 30 -10.22 -7.47 4.96
C ARG A 30 -9.37 -6.99 3.76
N SER A 31 -8.50 -6.01 3.96
CA SER A 31 -7.55 -5.51 2.98
C SER A 31 -6.23 -5.14 3.65
N VAL A 32 -5.08 -5.61 3.14
CA VAL A 32 -3.76 -5.24 3.66
C VAL A 32 -3.42 -3.79 3.33
N ARG A 33 -3.89 -3.28 2.18
CA ARG A 33 -3.79 -1.84 1.87
C ARG A 33 -4.49 -1.00 2.93
N ALA A 34 -5.73 -1.35 3.26
CA ALA A 34 -6.50 -0.65 4.28
C ALA A 34 -5.81 -0.70 5.65
N VAL A 35 -5.22 -1.84 6.02
CA VAL A 35 -4.44 -1.98 7.27
C VAL A 35 -3.23 -1.04 7.27
N ALA A 36 -2.45 -1.02 6.19
CA ALA A 36 -1.28 -0.15 6.09
C ALA A 36 -1.66 1.34 6.20
N LEU A 37 -2.70 1.76 5.49
CA LEU A 37 -3.22 3.12 5.54
C LEU A 37 -3.73 3.50 6.94
N GLU A 38 -4.38 2.59 7.64
CA GLU A 38 -4.83 2.84 9.01
C GLU A 38 -3.66 3.07 9.97
N VAL A 39 -2.63 2.22 9.93
CA VAL A 39 -1.46 2.34 10.80
C VAL A 39 -0.68 3.63 10.48
N LEU A 40 -0.47 3.97 9.20
CA LEU A 40 0.19 5.22 8.84
C LEU A 40 -0.65 6.45 9.20
N GLY A 41 -1.98 6.36 9.08
CA GLY A 41 -2.90 7.39 9.52
C GLY A 41 -2.81 7.66 11.03
N GLU A 42 -2.72 6.61 11.84
CA GLU A 42 -2.50 6.73 13.29
C GLU A 42 -1.14 7.35 13.62
N ARG A 43 -0.07 6.94 12.93
CA ARG A 43 1.27 7.54 13.11
C ARG A 43 1.27 9.02 12.76
N ARG A 44 0.59 9.40 11.67
CA ARG A 44 0.41 10.81 11.26
C ARG A 44 -0.38 11.58 12.31
N ALA A 45 -1.50 11.05 12.79
CA ALA A 45 -2.32 11.69 13.82
C ALA A 45 -1.54 11.89 15.13
N LYS A 46 -0.73 10.90 15.51
CA LYS A 46 0.16 11.00 16.68
C LYS A 46 1.19 12.12 16.51
N LEU A 47 1.89 12.18 15.37
CA LEU A 47 2.86 13.24 15.10
C LEU A 47 2.22 14.64 15.06
N LEU A 48 1.00 14.77 14.54
CA LEU A 48 0.26 16.04 14.54
C LEU A 48 -0.21 16.46 15.93
N GLY A 49 -0.37 15.51 16.86
CA GLY A 49 -0.68 15.78 18.26
C GLY A 49 0.54 16.30 19.06
N ASP A 50 1.75 16.01 18.58
CA ASP A 50 3.00 16.47 19.20
C ASP A 50 3.47 17.81 18.59
N PRO A 51 4.14 18.69 19.35
CA PRO A 51 4.76 19.89 18.79
C PRO A 51 5.81 19.49 17.75
N LEU A 52 5.56 19.84 16.48
CA LEU A 52 6.41 19.45 15.34
C LEU A 52 7.83 20.05 15.40
N LYS A 53 8.02 21.11 16.19
CA LYS A 53 9.32 21.72 16.44
C LYS A 53 9.46 22.02 17.93
N VAL A 54 10.45 21.42 18.57
CA VAL A 54 10.80 21.71 19.97
C VAL A 54 12.22 22.24 20.00
N THR A 55 12.39 23.43 20.57
CA THR A 55 13.70 24.00 20.87
C THR A 55 13.86 23.97 22.39
N VAL A 56 14.75 23.11 22.89
CA VAL A 56 15.16 23.13 24.29
C VAL A 56 16.32 24.14 24.41
N ASP A 57 16.19 25.11 25.32
CA ASP A 57 17.24 26.11 25.59
C ASP A 57 18.54 25.40 25.97
N GLY A 58 19.45 25.26 24.99
CA GLY A 58 20.70 24.51 25.13
C GLY A 58 21.18 23.67 23.94
N VAL A 59 20.58 23.76 22.74
CA VAL A 59 21.09 23.31 21.40
C VAL A 59 20.33 22.14 20.74
N VAL A 60 19.40 21.45 21.41
CA VAL A 60 18.63 20.38 20.74
C VAL A 60 17.39 20.98 20.07
N THR A 61 17.43 21.06 18.73
CA THR A 61 16.24 21.30 17.90
C THR A 61 15.78 19.95 17.37
N MET A 62 14.61 19.50 17.80
CA MET A 62 13.94 18.34 17.21
C MET A 62 12.90 18.85 16.21
N ASP A 63 13.11 18.54 14.93
CA ASP A 63 12.21 18.90 13.83
C ASP A 63 11.56 17.63 13.27
N LEU A 64 10.25 17.52 13.47
CA LEU A 64 9.43 16.40 13.03
C LEU A 64 8.72 16.68 11.69
N GLN A 65 8.92 17.85 11.08
CA GLN A 65 8.26 18.22 9.82
C GLN A 65 8.69 17.29 8.67
N GLU A 66 9.97 16.91 8.61
CA GLU A 66 10.45 15.97 7.60
C GLU A 66 9.92 14.55 7.82
N ASN A 67 9.69 14.16 9.08
CA ASN A 67 9.04 12.88 9.40
C ASN A 67 7.58 12.87 8.93
N LEU A 68 6.84 13.96 9.19
CA LEU A 68 5.47 14.11 8.71
C LEU A 68 5.41 14.02 7.18
N ARG A 69 6.27 14.76 6.48
CA ARG A 69 6.37 14.70 5.01
C ARG A 69 6.77 13.32 4.49
N GLY A 70 7.58 12.58 5.24
CA GLY A 70 7.92 11.19 4.93
C GLY A 70 6.70 10.27 4.99
N ILE A 71 5.92 10.36 6.06
CA ILE A 71 4.70 9.58 6.24
C ILE A 71 3.65 9.95 5.18
N GLU A 72 3.47 11.22 4.86
CA GLU A 72 2.52 11.66 3.83
C GLU A 72 2.88 11.09 2.45
N ARG A 73 4.16 11.16 2.05
CA ARG A 73 4.64 10.53 0.82
C ARG A 73 4.44 9.02 0.81
N GLN A 74 4.62 8.38 1.97
CA GLN A 74 4.43 6.95 2.09
C GLN A 74 2.95 6.55 1.94
N ILE A 75 2.03 7.33 2.53
CA ILE A 75 0.58 7.14 2.36
C ILE A 75 0.22 7.25 0.87
N ASP A 76 0.71 8.29 0.19
CA ASP A 76 0.47 8.46 -1.26
C ASP A 76 1.01 7.29 -2.08
N ALA A 77 2.21 6.81 -1.77
CA ALA A 77 2.82 5.66 -2.45
C ALA A 77 2.01 4.37 -2.26
N ILE A 78 1.49 4.12 -1.05
CA ILE A 78 0.66 2.94 -0.76
C ILE A 78 -0.68 3.01 -1.50
N CYS A 79 -1.28 4.19 -1.61
CA CYS A 79 -2.50 4.38 -2.40
C CYS A 79 -2.31 4.03 -3.88
N GLN A 80 -1.09 4.20 -4.42
CA GLN A 80 -0.76 3.92 -5.82
C GLN A 80 -0.23 2.50 -6.05
N THR A 81 0.21 1.81 -5.00
CA THR A 81 0.81 0.48 -5.11
C THR A 81 -0.28 -0.59 -5.10
N SER A 82 -0.22 -1.54 -6.05
CA SER A 82 -1.06 -2.74 -6.00
C SER A 82 -0.72 -3.57 -4.77
N ALA A 83 -1.70 -3.76 -3.91
CA ALA A 83 -1.60 -4.62 -2.75
C ALA A 83 -1.82 -6.08 -3.15
N PRO A 84 -1.23 -7.04 -2.42
CA PRO A 84 -1.38 -8.48 -2.66
C PRO A 84 -2.82 -8.99 -2.72
N ASP A 85 -3.75 -8.29 -2.09
CA ASP A 85 -5.16 -8.68 -1.96
C ASP A 85 -6.13 -7.72 -2.64
N ASP A 86 -5.60 -6.77 -3.41
CA ASP A 86 -6.47 -6.08 -4.33
C ASP A 86 -7.05 -7.11 -5.29
N PRO A 87 -8.36 -7.03 -5.61
CA PRO A 87 -8.84 -7.73 -6.79
C PRO A 87 -7.94 -7.28 -7.93
N GLU A 88 -7.47 -8.20 -8.77
CA GLU A 88 -6.90 -7.81 -10.06
C GLU A 88 -7.94 -6.91 -10.72
N ASP A 89 -7.73 -5.59 -10.68
CA ASP A 89 -8.55 -4.64 -11.38
C ASP A 89 -8.52 -5.11 -12.82
N GLY A 90 -9.66 -5.65 -13.26
CA GLY A 90 -9.84 -6.27 -14.55
C GLY A 90 -9.79 -5.21 -15.64
N ASP A 91 -8.61 -4.63 -15.87
CA ASP A 91 -8.26 -3.92 -17.08
C ASP A 91 -7.58 -4.93 -18.02
N GLY A 92 -8.41 -5.66 -18.75
CA GLY A 92 -8.23 -5.69 -20.20
C GLY A 92 -6.98 -6.38 -20.79
N GLU A 93 -6.32 -7.30 -20.10
CA GLU A 93 -5.53 -8.34 -20.77
C GLU A 93 -6.21 -9.69 -20.58
N GLY A 94 -7.47 -9.74 -21.00
CA GLY A 94 -8.11 -10.99 -21.32
C GLY A 94 -7.16 -11.75 -22.24
N ASN A 95 -6.91 -13.01 -21.91
CA ASN A 95 -6.34 -14.02 -22.79
C ASN A 95 -7.06 -13.93 -24.15
N THR A 96 -6.60 -13.07 -25.04
CA THR A 96 -7.32 -12.69 -26.25
C THR A 96 -7.05 -13.81 -27.23
N LEU A 97 -7.84 -14.87 -27.12
CA LEU A 97 -7.87 -15.96 -28.08
C LEU A 97 -8.38 -15.38 -29.40
N ALA A 98 -7.46 -14.96 -30.26
CA ALA A 98 -7.78 -14.49 -31.59
C ALA A 98 -8.29 -15.67 -32.43
N THR A 99 -9.61 -15.74 -32.62
CA THR A 99 -10.23 -16.65 -33.59
C THR A 99 -10.18 -16.00 -34.97
N SER A 100 -9.60 -16.70 -35.93
CA SER A 100 -9.68 -16.37 -37.35
C SER A 100 -10.53 -17.39 -38.08
N PHE A 101 -11.52 -16.95 -38.86
CA PHE A 101 -12.33 -17.83 -39.70
C PHE A 101 -11.59 -18.13 -40.99
N MET A 102 -11.43 -19.42 -41.31
CA MET A 102 -10.81 -19.85 -42.57
C MET A 102 -11.83 -19.74 -43.71
N VAL A 103 -11.52 -18.92 -44.73
CA VAL A 103 -12.37 -18.76 -45.91
C VAL A 103 -11.91 -19.75 -47.00
N PRO A 104 -12.84 -20.45 -47.68
CA PRO A 104 -12.47 -21.37 -48.75
C PRO A 104 -11.75 -20.67 -49.90
N SER A 105 -10.63 -21.26 -50.35
CA SER A 105 -9.87 -20.74 -51.48
C SER A 105 -10.65 -20.95 -52.79
N ARG A 106 -11.08 -19.86 -53.43
CA ARG A 106 -11.64 -19.92 -54.79
C ARG A 106 -10.51 -20.14 -55.78
N ARG A 107 -10.37 -21.35 -56.31
CA ARG A 107 -9.58 -21.60 -57.51
C ARG A 107 -10.34 -21.04 -58.71
N TYR A 108 -9.82 -19.97 -59.30
CA TYR A 108 -10.21 -19.56 -60.65
C TYR A 108 -9.57 -20.52 -61.65
N ARG A 109 -10.36 -20.98 -62.62
CA ARG A 109 -9.94 -21.81 -63.74
C ARG A 109 -9.42 -20.95 -64.88
#